data_AF-A0AAW5KJH0-F1
#
_entry.id   AF-A0AAW5KJH0-F1
#
_cell.length_a   1.000
_cell.length_b   1.000
_cell.length_c   1.000
_cell.angle_alpha   90.00
_cell.angle_beta   90.00
_cell.angle_gamma   90.00
#
_symmetry.space_group_name_H-M   'P 1'
#
loop_
_entity.id
_entity.type
_entity.pdbx_description
1 polymer ?
#
loop_
_entity_poly.entity_id
_entity_poly.type
_entity_poly.pdbx_seq_one_letter_code
_entity_poly.pdbx_strand_id
1 'polypeptide(L)'
;RILVEEKVPTPGWLNFQRYGTFANIYAGAPEEKAYAWTIAQVKSILKEETYIGHSVHNKQTNISFKNKKKVRKPKEEWYRVENT
;
A
#
# COMPACT_ATOMS: atom_id res chain seq x y z
N ARG A 1 -1.84 -8.79 20.22
CA ARG A 1 -2.28 -8.47 18.85
C ARG A 1 -2.41 -6.95 18.81
N ILE A 2 -1.27 -6.28 18.98
CA ILE A 2 -1.19 -4.96 19.59
C ILE A 2 -1.97 -3.91 18.80
N LEU A 3 -1.79 -3.84 17.48
CA LEU A 3 -2.47 -2.86 16.62
C LEU A 3 -4.00 -2.94 16.70
N VAL A 4 -4.56 -4.14 16.89
CA VAL A 4 -6.00 -4.35 17.00
C VAL A 4 -6.48 -3.99 18.40
N GLU A 5 -5.73 -4.40 19.43
CA GLU A 5 -6.02 -4.12 20.84
C GLU A 5 -6.01 -2.61 21.13
N GLU A 6 -5.06 -1.88 20.56
CA GLU A 6 -4.93 -0.43 20.69
C GLU A 6 -5.85 0.36 19.75
N LYS A 7 -6.70 -0.32 18.95
CA LYS A 7 -7.56 0.31 17.94
C LYS A 7 -6.80 1.26 16.99
N VAL A 8 -5.62 0.83 16.52
CA VAL A 8 -4.87 1.59 15.52
C VAL A 8 -5.56 1.44 14.16
N PRO A 9 -5.96 2.53 13.48
CA PRO A 9 -6.65 2.44 12.20
C PRO A 9 -5.72 1.95 11.09
N THR A 10 -6.28 1.17 10.17
CA THR A 10 -5.54 0.68 8.99
C THR A 10 -5.28 1.82 7.98
N PRO A 11 -4.18 1.77 7.19
CA PRO A 11 -3.90 2.77 6.16
C PRO A 11 -5.00 2.87 5.09
N GLY A 12 -5.70 1.76 4.82
CA GLY A 12 -6.86 1.75 3.92
C GLY A 12 -8.03 2.57 4.46
N TRP A 13 -8.33 2.42 5.76
CA TRP A 13 -9.34 3.22 6.44
C TRP A 13 -8.99 4.71 6.45
N LEU A 14 -7.73 5.05 6.73
CA LEU A 14 -7.27 6.46 6.69
C LEU A 14 -7.40 7.07 5.28
N ASN A 15 -7.08 6.31 4.24
CA ASN A 15 -7.28 6.75 2.85
C ASN A 15 -8.76 6.93 2.50
N PHE A 16 -9.63 6.05 2.99
CA PHE A 16 -11.08 6.19 2.83
C PHE A 16 -11.60 7.45 3.52
N GLN A 17 -11.22 7.67 4.78
CA GLN A 17 -11.66 8.84 5.53
C GLN A 17 -11.19 10.15 4.88
N ARG A 18 -9.97 10.18 4.31
CA ARG A 18 -9.39 11.39 3.72
C ARG A 18 -9.89 11.69 2.30
N TYR A 19 -10.03 10.67 1.46
CA TYR A 19 -10.27 10.85 0.02
C TYR A 19 -11.50 10.11 -0.53
N GLY A 20 -12.21 9.34 0.30
CA GLY A 20 -13.32 8.50 -0.14
C GLY A 20 -12.91 7.25 -0.96
N THR A 21 -11.61 7.03 -1.17
CA THR A 21 -11.09 5.82 -1.83
C THR A 21 -11.36 4.57 -0.99
N PHE A 22 -11.48 3.39 -1.59
CA PHE A 22 -11.87 2.15 -0.88
C PHE A 22 -13.28 2.15 -0.28
N ALA A 23 -14.19 3.02 -0.74
CA ALA A 23 -15.59 3.04 -0.30
C ALA A 23 -16.28 1.67 -0.46
N ASN A 24 -15.96 0.92 -1.51
CA ASN A 24 -16.45 -0.45 -1.72
C ASN A 24 -16.08 -1.44 -0.58
N ILE A 25 -15.07 -1.11 0.23
CA ILE A 25 -14.62 -1.92 1.36
C ILE A 25 -15.20 -1.40 2.68
N TYR A 26 -15.26 -0.07 2.85
CA TYR A 26 -15.50 0.57 4.14
C TYR A 26 -16.86 1.27 4.28
N ALA A 27 -17.49 1.69 3.19
CA ALA A 27 -18.80 2.33 3.26
C ALA A 27 -19.86 1.34 3.76
N GLY A 28 -20.55 1.68 4.86
CA GLY A 28 -21.52 0.81 5.52
C GLY A 28 -20.94 -0.42 6.23
N ALA A 29 -19.61 -0.52 6.34
CA ALA A 29 -18.97 -1.60 7.07
C ALA A 29 -19.00 -1.34 8.59
N PRO A 30 -18.96 -2.39 9.43
CA PRO A 30 -18.80 -2.25 10.88
C PRO A 30 -17.51 -1.50 11.25
N GLU A 31 -17.53 -0.79 12.37
CA GLU A 31 -16.39 0.01 12.85
C GLU A 31 -15.14 -0.86 13.06
N GLU A 32 -15.30 -2.13 13.46
CA GLU A 32 -14.19 -3.05 13.68
C GLU A 32 -13.32 -3.23 12.42
N LYS A 33 -13.90 -3.03 11.23
CA LYS A 33 -13.19 -3.14 9.96
C LYS A 33 -12.12 -2.05 9.80
N ALA A 34 -12.27 -0.92 10.48
CA ALA A 34 -11.26 0.14 10.50
C ALA A 34 -9.92 -0.35 11.09
N TYR A 35 -9.99 -1.26 12.07
CA TYR A 35 -8.86 -1.76 12.85
C TYR A 35 -8.42 -3.18 12.46
N ALA A 36 -9.04 -3.78 11.43
CA ALA A 36 -8.79 -5.15 11.00
C ALA A 36 -7.45 -5.30 10.25
N TRP A 37 -6.34 -5.27 10.99
CA TRP A 37 -5.00 -5.47 10.45
C TRP A 37 -4.76 -6.93 10.03
N THR A 38 -4.35 -7.12 8.78
CA THR A 38 -3.88 -8.42 8.30
C THR A 38 -2.36 -8.53 8.37
N ILE A 39 -1.85 -9.74 8.63
CA ILE A 39 -0.41 -10.02 8.64
C ILE A 39 0.23 -9.66 7.28
N ALA A 40 -0.49 -9.90 6.17
CA ALA A 40 -0.02 -9.56 4.83
C ALA A 40 0.18 -8.05 4.64
N GLN A 41 -0.74 -7.22 5.14
CA GLN A 41 -0.60 -5.76 5.10
C GLN A 41 0.64 -5.32 5.89
N VAL A 42 0.80 -5.77 7.13
CA VAL A 42 1.96 -5.41 7.96
C VAL A 42 3.26 -5.85 7.28
N LYS A 43 3.33 -7.08 6.77
CA LYS A 43 4.48 -7.57 6.00
C LYS A 43 4.76 -6.72 4.75
N SER A 44 3.74 -6.21 4.07
CA SER A 44 3.93 -5.39 2.88
C SER A 44 4.54 -4.03 3.20
N ILE A 45 4.13 -3.41 4.32
CA ILE A 45 4.68 -2.13 4.80
C ILE A 45 6.15 -2.32 5.21
N LEU A 46 6.45 -3.35 6.01
CA LEU A 46 7.80 -3.63 6.47
C LEU A 46 8.79 -3.98 5.34
N LYS A 47 8.30 -4.47 4.21
CA LYS A 47 9.13 -4.79 3.03
C LYS A 47 9.39 -3.59 2.13
N GLU A 48 8.63 -2.51 2.30
CA GLU A 48 8.65 -1.39 1.39
C GLU A 48 9.69 -0.35 1.83
N GLU A 49 10.65 -0.05 0.95
CA GLU A 49 11.79 0.83 1.26
C GLU A 49 11.39 2.30 1.40
N THR A 50 10.20 2.67 0.92
CA THR A 50 9.73 4.04 1.06
C THR A 50 9.55 4.45 2.52
N TYR A 51 9.30 3.49 3.42
CA TYR A 51 9.13 3.77 4.84
C TYR A 51 10.45 3.98 5.59
N ILE A 52 11.60 3.69 4.97
CA ILE A 52 12.93 4.04 5.52
C ILE A 52 13.49 5.35 4.92
N GLY A 53 12.68 6.10 4.17
CA GLY A 53 13.10 7.37 3.54
C GLY A 53 13.74 7.20 2.17
N HIS A 54 13.51 6.09 1.48
CA HIS A 54 13.97 5.92 0.09
C HIS A 54 12.85 6.26 -0.90
N SER A 55 13.23 6.71 -2.09
CA SER A 55 12.32 6.84 -3.22
C SER A 55 12.57 5.74 -4.24
N VAL A 56 11.58 4.88 -4.47
CA VAL A 56 11.68 3.75 -5.42
C VAL A 56 10.67 3.91 -6.57
N HIS A 57 11.19 4.07 -7.78
CA HIS A 57 10.43 4.29 -9.01
C HIS A 57 10.56 3.13 -10.00
N ASN A 58 9.73 3.14 -11.04
CA ASN A 58 9.76 2.17 -12.15
C ASN A 58 9.54 0.69 -11.75
N LYS A 59 8.80 0.43 -10.66
CA LYS A 59 8.44 -0.95 -10.25
C LYS A 59 7.58 -1.71 -11.28
N GLN A 60 6.85 -0.98 -12.12
CA GLN A 60 5.96 -1.53 -13.13
C GLN A 60 6.06 -0.74 -14.43
N THR A 61 5.88 -1.41 -15.56
CA THR A 61 5.79 -0.79 -16.90
C THR A 61 4.66 -1.40 -17.70
N ASN A 62 4.28 -0.77 -18.81
CA ASN A 62 3.42 -1.40 -19.81
C ASN A 62 4.24 -2.42 -20.63
N ILE A 63 3.60 -3.51 -21.08
CA ILE A 63 4.24 -4.51 -21.95
C ILE A 63 4.83 -3.85 -23.20
N SER A 64 4.09 -2.93 -23.80
CA SER A 64 4.58 -2.12 -24.92
C SER A 64 3.81 -0.81 -25.01
N PHE A 65 4.21 0.07 -25.92
CA PHE A 65 3.45 1.30 -26.16
C PHE A 65 2.00 1.02 -26.60
N LYS A 66 1.79 0.00 -27.43
CA LYS A 66 0.46 -0.40 -27.94
C LYS A 66 -0.34 -1.20 -26.89
N ASN A 67 0.34 -2.01 -26.07
CA ASN A 67 -0.30 -2.82 -25.04
C ASN A 67 -0.07 -2.22 -23.64
N LYS A 68 -1.11 -1.56 -23.12
CA LYS A 68 -1.10 -0.87 -21.80
C LYS A 68 -1.25 -1.83 -20.60
N LYS A 69 -1.16 -3.15 -20.79
CA LYS A 69 -1.14 -4.09 -19.66
C LYS A 69 0.11 -3.85 -18.82
N LYS A 70 -0.07 -3.63 -17.51
CA LYS A 70 1.03 -3.40 -16.57
C LYS A 70 1.70 -4.72 -16.18
N VAL A 71 3.02 -4.76 -16.23
CA VAL A 71 3.87 -5.86 -15.78
C VAL A 71 4.87 -5.36 -14.73
N ARG A 72 5.18 -6.21 -13.74
CA ARG A 72 6.20 -5.91 -12.73
C ARG A 72 7.59 -6.10 -13.33
N LYS A 73 8.47 -5.13 -13.09
CA LYS A 73 9.87 -5.20 -13.47
C LYS A 73 10.70 -5.92 -12.40
N PRO A 74 11.80 -6.60 -12.77
CA PRO A 74 12.77 -7.11 -11.82
C PRO A 74 13.40 -5.95 -11.03
N LYS A 75 13.89 -6.21 -9.81
CA LYS A 75 14.33 -5.15 -8.88
C LYS A 75 15.54 -4.38 -9.41
N GLU A 76 16.36 -5.03 -10.21
CA GLU A 76 17.57 -4.50 -10.84
C GLU A 76 17.26 -3.36 -11.82
N GLU A 77 16.05 -3.33 -12.37
CA GLU A 77 15.57 -2.25 -13.24
C GLU A 77 14.86 -1.12 -12.47
N TRP A 78 14.69 -1.25 -11.15
CA TRP A 78 14.05 -0.23 -10.35
C TRP A 78 15.00 0.95 -10.16
N TYR A 79 14.45 2.16 -10.23
CA TYR A 79 15.22 3.37 -9.94
C TYR A 79 15.09 3.69 -8.46
N ARG A 80 16.20 3.59 -7.72
CA ARG A 80 16.28 3.81 -6.28
C ARG A 80 17.06 5.09 -6.00
N VAL A 81 16.48 5.99 -5.20
CA VAL A 81 17.15 7.15 -4.60
C VAL A 81 17.07 6.99 -3.10
N GLU A 82 18.20 7.10 -2.42
CA GLU A 82 18.31 6.93 -0.96
C GLU A 82 18.16 8.28 -0.24
N ASN A 83 17.62 8.27 0.97
CA ASN A 83 17.46 9.43 1.87
C ASN A 83 16.78 10.66 1.24
N THR A 84 15.60 10.45 0.68
CA THR A 84 14.72 11.52 0.16
C THR A 84 13.74 12.01 1.20
#